data_AF-A0A933JYQ9-F1
#
_entry.id   AF-A0A933JYQ9-F1
#
_cell.length_a   1.000
_cell.length_b   1.000
_cell.length_c   1.000
_cell.angle_alpha   90.00
_cell.angle_beta   90.00
_cell.angle_gamma   90.00
#
_symmetry.space_group_name_H-M   'P 1'
#
loop_
_entity.id
_entity.type
_entity.pdbx_description
1 polymer ?
#
loop_
_entity_poly.entity_id
_entity_poly.type
_entity_poly.pdbx_seq_one_letter_code
_entity_poly.pdbx_strand_id
1 'polypeptide(L)'
;MPEKNLSSERMLSKMPEKEKQAVLREMMEEFAGYDFELKLARGLAREKTPDEMKIIDLVNKRGNEVLARYGLPESSVSPDNVYVLCGEDWRWGDENDALCMPALRAVVMRDFCSNVKFAVTTLHETFHFKSYSALQLTIGGGEIPSVYRAGLTVANRFIKEEYLRKRYSKTGKRYFARYFSNLNEAVTEELAKRFICDPSVRENPLFKDEFAETERLRRKYGESARYESGEKFFIEDVYWATIEKGELRGKRFVYSQERRILNTLIDRLFEINKEKFESRERVFDVFAKAMFSGNILPVGRLIDGSFGKGTFRKIGELDDSLNQQEEFVNAL
;
A
#
# COMPACT_ATOMS: atom_id res chain seq x y z
N MET A 1 14.34 10.33 -27.17
CA MET A 1 15.42 9.51 -26.56
C MET A 1 14.73 8.32 -25.91
N PRO A 2 15.16 7.06 -26.16
CA PRO A 2 14.44 5.93 -25.59
C PRO A 2 14.73 5.85 -24.09
N GLU A 3 13.69 6.05 -23.29
CA GLU A 3 13.70 5.91 -21.83
C GLU A 3 14.13 4.49 -21.47
N LYS A 4 15.33 4.37 -20.89
CA LYS A 4 15.83 3.12 -20.32
C LYS A 4 15.36 3.00 -18.87
N ASN A 5 14.89 1.79 -18.54
CA ASN A 5 14.53 1.22 -17.24
C ASN A 5 13.12 1.50 -16.71
N LEU A 6 12.19 0.60 -17.02
CA LEU A 6 11.00 0.35 -16.21
C LEU A 6 10.85 -1.16 -15.95
N SER A 7 10.33 -1.51 -14.78
CA SER A 7 10.31 -2.84 -14.15
C SER A 7 9.88 -4.01 -15.04
N SER A 8 9.07 -3.76 -16.07
CA SER A 8 8.58 -4.76 -17.02
C SER A 8 9.66 -5.35 -17.94
N GLU A 9 10.72 -4.62 -18.32
CA GLU A 9 11.79 -5.16 -19.18
C GLU A 9 12.71 -6.14 -18.45
N ARG A 10 12.90 -5.97 -17.13
CA ARG A 10 13.65 -6.94 -16.31
C ARG A 10 12.92 -8.27 -16.16
N MET A 11 11.59 -8.28 -16.27
CA MET A 11 10.72 -9.43 -15.97
C MET A 11 10.77 -10.58 -16.99
N LEU A 12 11.14 -10.31 -18.24
CA LEU A 12 11.06 -11.30 -19.34
C LEU A 12 12.42 -11.64 -19.97
N SER A 13 13.52 -11.14 -19.38
CA SER A 13 14.86 -11.13 -19.98
C SER A 13 15.54 -12.50 -20.19
N LYS A 14 14.95 -13.59 -19.67
CA LYS A 14 15.52 -14.95 -19.76
C LYS A 14 14.67 -15.94 -20.58
N MET A 15 13.55 -15.50 -21.15
CA MET A 15 12.61 -16.37 -21.85
C MET A 15 12.82 -16.30 -23.37
N PRO A 16 12.74 -17.44 -24.10
CA PRO A 16 12.63 -17.42 -25.56
C PRO A 16 11.46 -16.54 -26.02
N GLU A 17 11.64 -15.76 -27.10
CA GLU A 17 10.68 -14.74 -27.54
C GLU A 17 9.28 -15.33 -27.83
N LYS A 18 9.19 -16.59 -28.28
CA LYS A 18 7.93 -17.27 -28.52
C LYS A 18 7.15 -17.60 -27.23
N GLU A 19 7.87 -17.98 -26.17
CA GLU A 19 7.30 -18.23 -24.84
C GLU A 19 6.90 -16.91 -24.17
N LYS A 20 7.71 -15.86 -24.35
CA LYS A 20 7.38 -14.50 -23.92
C LYS A 20 6.07 -14.00 -24.52
N GLN A 21 5.81 -14.26 -25.81
CA GLN A 21 4.56 -13.90 -26.48
C GLN A 21 3.36 -14.76 -26.06
N ALA A 22 3.57 -16.01 -25.65
CA ALA A 22 2.51 -16.86 -25.09
C ALA A 22 2.15 -16.41 -23.67
N VAL A 23 3.17 -16.16 -22.84
CA VAL A 23 3.06 -15.57 -21.50
C VAL A 23 2.34 -14.24 -21.52
N LEU A 24 2.72 -13.33 -22.43
CA LEU A 24 2.06 -12.04 -22.56
C LEU A 24 0.59 -12.21 -22.94
N ARG A 25 0.24 -13.20 -23.76
CA ARG A 25 -1.15 -13.52 -24.10
C ARG A 25 -1.93 -14.12 -22.92
N GLU A 26 -1.40 -15.08 -22.20
CA GLU A 26 -2.06 -15.65 -21.01
C GLU A 26 -2.21 -14.62 -19.89
N MET A 27 -1.17 -13.81 -19.65
CA MET A 27 -1.27 -12.64 -18.79
C MET A 27 -2.38 -11.73 -19.29
N MET A 28 -2.41 -11.38 -20.58
CA MET A 28 -3.45 -10.52 -21.15
C MET A 28 -4.85 -11.13 -21.11
N GLU A 29 -5.02 -12.46 -21.04
CA GLU A 29 -6.32 -13.16 -20.92
C GLU A 29 -6.84 -13.18 -19.48
N GLU A 30 -5.98 -13.35 -18.47
CA GLU A 30 -6.38 -13.20 -17.06
C GLU A 30 -6.53 -11.73 -16.69
N PHE A 31 -5.55 -10.92 -17.10
CA PHE A 31 -5.73 -9.49 -17.14
C PHE A 31 -6.91 -9.12 -18.03
N ALA A 32 -7.45 -9.94 -18.95
CA ALA A 32 -8.64 -9.54 -19.71
C ALA A 32 -9.86 -9.36 -18.79
N GLY A 33 -9.95 -10.08 -17.67
CA GLY A 33 -10.97 -9.83 -16.65
C GLY A 33 -10.75 -8.49 -15.96
N TYR A 34 -9.53 -8.22 -15.50
CA TYR A 34 -9.14 -6.96 -14.88
C TYR A 34 -9.03 -5.78 -15.87
N ASP A 35 -8.80 -6.04 -17.15
CA ASP A 35 -8.67 -5.12 -18.29
C ASP A 35 -10.06 -4.85 -18.85
N PHE A 36 -11.00 -5.79 -18.78
CA PHE A 36 -12.42 -5.52 -18.96
C PHE A 36 -12.92 -4.61 -17.84
N GLU A 37 -12.62 -4.94 -16.58
CA GLU A 37 -12.91 -4.10 -15.42
C GLU A 37 -12.21 -2.74 -15.51
N LEU A 38 -10.97 -2.67 -16.00
CA LEU A 38 -10.24 -1.42 -16.18
C LEU A 38 -10.72 -0.64 -17.40
N LYS A 39 -11.13 -1.29 -18.49
CA LYS A 39 -11.79 -0.65 -19.64
C LYS A 39 -13.13 -0.08 -19.23
N LEU A 40 -13.87 -0.79 -18.38
CA LEU A 40 -15.08 -0.30 -17.76
C LEU A 40 -14.78 0.88 -16.85
N ALA A 41 -13.79 0.76 -15.96
CA ALA A 41 -13.33 1.86 -15.11
C ALA A 41 -12.89 3.07 -15.95
N ARG A 42 -12.18 2.88 -17.06
CA ARG A 42 -11.78 3.94 -17.99
C ARG A 42 -12.99 4.65 -18.60
N GLY A 43 -14.01 3.89 -18.99
CA GLY A 43 -15.25 4.45 -19.55
C GLY A 43 -16.14 5.14 -18.51
N LEU A 44 -16.05 4.73 -17.25
CA LEU A 44 -16.80 5.30 -16.13
C LEU A 44 -16.04 6.39 -15.37
N ALA A 45 -14.72 6.49 -15.57
CA ALA A 45 -13.90 7.47 -14.90
C ALA A 45 -14.27 8.87 -15.36
N ARG A 46 -14.57 9.72 -14.38
CA ARG A 46 -14.75 11.14 -14.66
C ARG A 46 -13.41 11.80 -14.97
N GLU A 47 -13.48 12.96 -15.62
CA GLU A 47 -12.32 13.83 -15.73
C GLU A 47 -11.84 14.26 -14.34
N LYS A 48 -10.52 14.36 -14.20
CA LYS A 48 -9.88 14.86 -12.98
C LYS A 48 -10.01 16.38 -12.96
N THR A 49 -10.23 16.94 -11.79
CA THR A 49 -10.25 18.39 -11.62
C THR A 49 -8.84 18.99 -11.75
N PRO A 50 -8.70 20.30 -12.02
CA PRO A 50 -7.39 20.95 -12.07
C PRO A 50 -6.57 20.78 -10.77
N ASP A 51 -7.24 20.72 -9.62
CA ASP A 51 -6.57 20.52 -8.34
C ASP A 51 -6.14 19.07 -8.13
N GLU A 52 -6.95 18.09 -8.53
CA GLU A 52 -6.55 16.67 -8.53
C GLU A 52 -5.31 16.43 -9.40
N MET A 53 -5.23 17.08 -10.57
CA MET A 53 -4.04 17.00 -11.43
C MET A 53 -2.78 17.53 -10.71
N LYS A 54 -2.87 18.69 -10.03
CA LYS A 54 -1.76 19.22 -9.22
C LYS A 54 -1.41 18.32 -8.04
N ILE A 55 -2.41 17.67 -7.43
CA ILE A 55 -2.21 16.74 -6.32
C ILE A 55 -1.45 15.50 -6.83
N ILE A 56 -1.80 14.94 -7.98
CA ILE A 56 -1.08 13.80 -8.60
C ILE A 56 0.39 14.17 -8.84
N ASP A 57 0.66 15.36 -9.37
CA ASP A 57 2.04 15.84 -9.57
C ASP A 57 2.81 15.97 -8.25
N LEU A 58 2.17 16.55 -7.22
CA LEU A 58 2.75 16.66 -5.88
C LEU A 58 3.04 15.30 -5.25
N VAL A 59 2.11 14.37 -5.36
CA VAL A 59 2.25 12.98 -4.89
C VAL A 59 3.39 12.27 -5.61
N ASN A 60 3.51 12.44 -6.93
CA ASN A 60 4.60 11.87 -7.71
C ASN A 60 5.96 12.41 -7.26
N LYS A 61 6.07 13.73 -7.11
CA LYS A 61 7.28 14.40 -6.64
C LYS A 61 7.70 13.85 -5.27
N ARG A 62 6.76 13.77 -4.32
CA ARG A 62 7.05 13.32 -2.96
C ARG A 62 7.37 11.84 -2.91
N GLY A 63 6.70 11.02 -3.71
CA GLY A 63 7.08 9.63 -3.90
C GLY A 63 8.51 9.47 -4.45
N ASN A 64 8.92 10.32 -5.40
CA ASN A 64 10.28 10.29 -5.95
C ASN A 64 11.33 10.78 -4.93
N GLU A 65 11.01 11.79 -4.10
CA GLU A 65 11.87 12.19 -2.98
C GLU A 65 12.13 11.01 -2.01
N VAL A 66 11.11 10.18 -1.74
CA VAL A 66 11.28 8.96 -0.93
C VAL A 66 12.20 7.95 -1.63
N LEU A 67 12.02 7.69 -2.92
CA LEU A 67 12.88 6.79 -3.69
C LEU A 67 14.34 7.29 -3.72
N ALA A 68 14.55 8.58 -3.92
CA ALA A 68 15.86 9.22 -3.96
C ALA A 68 16.62 9.05 -2.64
N ARG A 69 15.94 9.16 -1.48
CA ARG A 69 16.55 8.89 -0.15
C ARG A 69 17.16 7.49 -0.05
N TYR A 70 16.65 6.53 -0.81
CA TYR A 70 17.14 5.15 -0.83
C TYR A 70 18.06 4.81 -2.01
N GLY A 71 18.40 5.81 -2.84
CA GLY A 71 19.24 5.64 -4.04
C GLY A 71 18.54 4.85 -5.15
N LEU A 72 17.21 4.93 -5.21
CA LEU A 72 16.39 4.26 -6.22
C LEU A 72 15.99 5.24 -7.34
N PRO A 73 15.80 4.75 -8.58
CA PRO A 73 15.41 5.61 -9.69
C PRO A 73 14.01 6.18 -9.47
N GLU A 74 13.79 7.37 -10.01
CA GLU A 74 12.46 7.98 -10.05
C GLU A 74 11.48 7.14 -10.88
N SER A 75 10.20 7.17 -10.51
CA SER A 75 9.14 6.47 -11.23
C SER A 75 7.83 7.19 -11.00
N SER A 76 7.24 7.82 -12.01
CA SER A 76 6.01 8.59 -11.88
C SER A 76 4.79 7.85 -12.45
N VAL A 77 3.64 8.01 -11.77
CA VAL A 77 2.34 7.55 -12.27
C VAL A 77 1.76 8.66 -13.14
N SER A 78 1.53 8.38 -14.43
CA SER A 78 0.83 9.33 -15.30
C SER A 78 -0.57 9.63 -14.74
N PRO A 79 -1.05 10.88 -14.77
CA PRO A 79 -2.43 11.19 -14.44
C PRO A 79 -3.46 10.38 -15.24
N ASP A 80 -3.13 9.98 -16.47
CA ASP A 80 -3.99 9.13 -17.33
C ASP A 80 -4.15 7.69 -16.82
N ASN A 81 -3.31 7.31 -15.86
CA ASN A 81 -3.33 6.03 -15.17
C ASN A 81 -4.00 6.12 -13.80
N VAL A 82 -4.54 7.29 -13.43
CA VAL A 82 -5.32 7.51 -12.22
C VAL A 82 -6.79 7.68 -12.61
N TYR A 83 -7.60 6.69 -12.27
CA TYR A 83 -9.01 6.60 -12.61
C TYR A 83 -9.86 6.92 -11.38
N VAL A 84 -10.70 7.95 -11.49
CA VAL A 84 -11.59 8.40 -10.40
C VAL A 84 -13.02 8.07 -10.79
N LEU A 85 -13.65 7.20 -10.01
CA LEU A 85 -14.98 6.66 -10.31
C LEU A 85 -16.02 7.26 -9.38
N CYS A 86 -17.16 7.67 -9.92
CA CYS A 86 -18.30 8.09 -9.12
C CYS A 86 -18.74 6.97 -8.16
N GLY A 87 -19.30 7.35 -7.00
CA GLY A 87 -19.64 6.37 -5.96
C GLY A 87 -20.61 5.27 -6.42
N GLU A 88 -21.52 5.57 -7.34
CA GLU A 88 -22.47 4.60 -7.92
C GLU A 88 -21.79 3.56 -8.84
N ASP A 89 -20.61 3.89 -9.37
CA ASP A 89 -19.82 3.07 -10.27
C ASP A 89 -18.72 2.27 -9.55
N TRP A 90 -18.52 2.51 -8.25
CA TRP A 90 -17.55 1.78 -7.45
C TRP A 90 -18.04 0.36 -7.14
N ARG A 91 -17.42 -0.64 -7.77
CA ARG A 91 -17.85 -2.05 -7.66
C ARG A 91 -16.85 -2.96 -6.94
N TRP A 92 -15.72 -2.42 -6.47
CA TRP A 92 -14.60 -3.20 -5.88
C TRP A 92 -14.73 -3.43 -4.36
N GLY A 93 -15.96 -3.61 -3.90
CA GLY A 93 -16.32 -3.80 -2.49
C GLY A 93 -16.48 -2.48 -1.73
N ASP A 94 -17.43 -2.46 -0.79
CA ASP A 94 -17.82 -1.25 -0.06
C ASP A 94 -16.75 -0.73 0.91
N GLU A 95 -15.73 -1.54 1.22
CA GLU A 95 -14.75 -1.26 2.28
C GLU A 95 -13.45 -0.60 1.78
N ASN A 96 -13.10 -0.75 0.49
CA ASN A 96 -11.86 -0.18 -0.05
C ASN A 96 -12.14 1.13 -0.78
N ASP A 97 -11.34 2.16 -0.48
CA ASP A 97 -11.47 3.48 -1.10
C ASP A 97 -10.67 3.58 -2.42
N ALA A 98 -9.65 2.73 -2.61
CA ALA A 98 -8.84 2.66 -3.83
C ALA A 98 -8.14 1.30 -3.98
N LEU A 99 -7.52 1.10 -5.13
CA LEU A 99 -6.66 -0.04 -5.42
C LEU A 99 -5.57 0.34 -6.45
N CYS A 100 -4.39 -0.24 -6.28
CA CYS A 100 -3.31 -0.22 -7.25
C CYS A 100 -3.26 -1.55 -8.02
N MET A 101 -3.19 -1.46 -9.35
CA MET A 101 -2.98 -2.59 -10.25
C MET A 101 -1.64 -2.40 -10.98
N PRO A 102 -0.49 -2.80 -10.39
CA PRO A 102 0.82 -2.52 -10.96
C PRO A 102 1.00 -3.08 -12.37
N ALA A 103 0.48 -4.28 -12.63
CA ALA A 103 0.59 -4.93 -13.93
C ALA A 103 -0.17 -4.21 -15.05
N LEU A 104 -1.29 -3.55 -14.71
CA LEU A 104 -2.07 -2.73 -15.64
C LEU A 104 -1.64 -1.27 -15.64
N ARG A 105 -0.64 -0.93 -14.82
CA ARG A 105 -0.18 0.44 -14.56
C ARG A 105 -1.34 1.37 -14.22
N ALA A 106 -2.27 0.92 -13.37
CA ALA A 106 -3.47 1.67 -13.04
C ALA A 106 -3.59 1.88 -11.52
N VAL A 107 -4.07 3.06 -11.15
CA VAL A 107 -4.61 3.36 -9.83
C VAL A 107 -6.09 3.69 -10.03
N VAL A 108 -6.97 2.96 -9.36
CA VAL A 108 -8.41 3.16 -9.44
C VAL A 108 -8.91 3.54 -8.06
N MET A 109 -9.67 4.63 -7.96
CA MET A 109 -10.20 5.10 -6.69
C MET A 109 -11.62 5.61 -6.84
N ARG A 110 -12.37 5.55 -5.75
CA ARG A 110 -13.66 6.23 -5.66
C ARG A 110 -13.48 7.75 -5.70
N ASP A 111 -14.54 8.45 -6.03
CA ASP A 111 -14.60 9.90 -5.93
C ASP A 111 -14.59 10.35 -4.47
N PHE A 112 -13.82 11.40 -4.19
CA PHE A 112 -13.70 12.03 -2.88
C PHE A 112 -14.09 13.49 -2.97
N CYS A 113 -14.88 13.95 -2.00
CA CYS A 113 -15.21 15.37 -1.82
C CYS A 113 -14.06 16.22 -1.23
N SER A 114 -12.87 15.65 -1.04
CA SER A 114 -11.77 16.28 -0.30
C SER A 114 -10.43 16.06 -0.99
N ASN A 115 -9.69 17.15 -1.16
CA ASN A 115 -8.34 17.15 -1.70
C ASN A 115 -7.37 16.43 -0.76
N VAL A 116 -7.52 16.57 0.56
CA VAL A 116 -6.68 15.86 1.54
C VAL A 116 -6.88 14.35 1.44
N LYS A 117 -8.13 13.87 1.38
CA LYS A 117 -8.42 12.43 1.19
C LYS A 117 -7.88 11.92 -0.13
N PHE A 118 -8.10 12.68 -1.21
CA PHE A 118 -7.60 12.34 -2.52
C PHE A 118 -6.06 12.21 -2.52
N ALA A 119 -5.36 13.15 -1.89
CA ALA A 119 -3.90 13.14 -1.79
C ALA A 119 -3.37 11.95 -0.99
N VAL A 120 -3.93 11.68 0.20
CA VAL A 120 -3.51 10.56 1.05
C VAL A 120 -3.72 9.23 0.34
N THR A 121 -4.90 9.04 -0.24
CA THR A 121 -5.26 7.80 -0.94
C THR A 121 -4.42 7.61 -2.19
N THR A 122 -4.27 8.66 -3.02
CA THR A 122 -3.44 8.60 -4.22
C THR A 122 -1.99 8.30 -3.87
N LEU A 123 -1.45 8.87 -2.79
CA LEU A 123 -0.09 8.61 -2.35
C LEU A 123 0.10 7.17 -1.85
N HIS A 124 -0.85 6.66 -1.07
CA HIS A 124 -0.85 5.27 -0.62
C HIS A 124 -0.74 4.32 -1.82
N GLU A 125 -1.66 4.44 -2.79
CA GLU A 125 -1.64 3.60 -3.98
C GLU A 125 -0.41 3.84 -4.87
N THR A 126 0.06 5.09 -4.92
CA THR A 126 1.29 5.43 -5.66
C THR A 126 2.52 4.78 -5.03
N PHE A 127 2.57 4.59 -3.72
CA PHE A 127 3.66 3.84 -3.08
C PHE A 127 3.59 2.36 -3.43
N HIS A 128 2.40 1.75 -3.46
CA HIS A 128 2.23 0.39 -4.00
C HIS A 128 2.71 0.31 -5.44
N PHE A 129 2.35 1.28 -6.28
CA PHE A 129 2.78 1.36 -7.67
C PHE A 129 4.31 1.47 -7.81
N LYS A 130 4.93 2.34 -7.01
CA LYS A 130 6.39 2.58 -7.00
C LYS A 130 7.18 1.48 -6.31
N SER A 131 6.51 0.60 -5.55
CA SER A 131 7.15 -0.52 -4.88
C SER A 131 7.68 -1.55 -5.87
N TYR A 132 8.64 -2.37 -5.43
CA TYR A 132 9.12 -3.46 -6.25
C TYR A 132 7.99 -4.47 -6.48
N SER A 133 7.70 -4.77 -7.75
CA SER A 133 6.76 -5.83 -8.11
C SER A 133 7.46 -6.86 -9.01
N ALA A 134 7.21 -8.14 -8.73
CA ALA A 134 7.63 -9.26 -9.55
C ALA A 134 6.47 -10.22 -9.75
N LEU A 135 6.10 -10.42 -11.01
CA LEU A 135 5.14 -11.43 -11.43
C LEU A 135 5.87 -12.76 -11.62
N GLN A 136 5.23 -13.85 -11.22
CA GLN A 136 5.68 -15.19 -11.52
C GLN A 136 4.63 -15.90 -12.36
N LEU A 137 5.12 -16.62 -13.36
CA LEU A 137 4.34 -17.37 -14.32
C LEU A 137 4.80 -18.81 -14.25
N THR A 138 3.86 -19.73 -14.02
CA THR A 138 4.14 -21.16 -14.06
C THR A 138 3.68 -21.71 -15.42
N ILE A 139 4.64 -21.87 -16.34
CA ILE A 139 4.38 -22.42 -17.67
C ILE A 139 4.09 -23.93 -17.56
N GLY A 140 2.99 -24.39 -18.14
CA GLY A 140 2.70 -25.80 -18.37
C GLY A 140 1.84 -26.52 -17.31
N GLY A 141 1.34 -25.82 -16.29
CA GLY A 141 0.52 -26.41 -15.22
C GLY A 141 -0.95 -26.01 -15.19
N GLY A 142 -1.41 -25.15 -16.11
CA GLY A 142 -2.70 -24.46 -15.97
C GLY A 142 -2.74 -23.53 -14.75
N GLU A 143 -1.58 -23.15 -14.22
CA GLU A 143 -1.47 -22.24 -13.09
C GLU A 143 -1.48 -20.79 -13.56
N ILE A 144 -2.22 -20.00 -12.81
CA ILE A 144 -2.58 -18.62 -13.12
C ILE A 144 -1.39 -17.69 -12.80
N PRO A 145 -1.00 -16.78 -13.71
CA PRO A 145 -0.07 -15.68 -13.43
C PRO A 145 -0.38 -15.00 -12.08
N SER A 146 0.58 -14.94 -11.17
CA SER A 146 0.35 -14.27 -9.88
C SER A 146 1.48 -13.35 -9.50
N VAL A 147 1.14 -12.27 -8.81
CA VAL A 147 2.11 -11.38 -8.19
C VAL A 147 2.83 -12.18 -7.10
N TYR A 148 4.06 -12.60 -7.41
CA TYR A 148 4.88 -13.39 -6.50
C TYR A 148 5.52 -12.50 -5.41
N ARG A 149 5.88 -11.27 -5.76
CA ARG A 149 6.35 -10.26 -4.82
C ARG A 149 5.78 -8.89 -5.16
N ALA A 150 5.35 -8.17 -4.14
CA ALA A 150 4.95 -6.76 -4.22
C ALA A 150 5.38 -6.09 -2.92
N GLY A 151 6.26 -5.09 -3.01
CA GLY A 151 6.84 -4.46 -1.84
C GLY A 151 7.53 -5.46 -0.90
N LEU A 152 7.04 -5.52 0.34
CA LEU A 152 7.45 -6.51 1.34
C LEU A 152 6.73 -7.85 1.20
N THR A 153 5.59 -7.89 0.52
CA THR A 153 4.77 -9.10 0.39
C THR A 153 5.50 -10.17 -0.43
N VAL A 154 5.46 -11.41 0.07
CA VAL A 154 5.98 -12.58 -0.63
C VAL A 154 4.90 -13.66 -0.67
N ALA A 155 4.53 -14.09 -1.87
CA ALA A 155 3.66 -15.24 -2.06
C ALA A 155 4.43 -16.55 -1.91
N ASN A 156 3.85 -17.55 -1.24
CA ASN A 156 4.46 -18.88 -1.16
C ASN A 156 4.33 -19.62 -2.51
N ARG A 157 5.46 -20.12 -3.03
CA ARG A 157 5.55 -20.87 -4.30
C ARG A 157 5.13 -22.34 -4.20
N PHE A 158 5.08 -22.90 -3.00
CA PHE A 158 4.99 -24.35 -2.78
C PHE A 158 3.95 -24.67 -1.71
N ILE A 159 2.70 -24.31 -1.94
CA ILE A 159 1.62 -24.83 -1.10
C ILE A 159 1.13 -26.11 -1.75
N LYS A 160 1.39 -27.26 -1.10
CA LYS A 160 0.78 -28.53 -1.50
C LYS A 160 -0.73 -28.35 -1.58
N GLU A 161 -1.34 -28.82 -2.66
CA GLU A 161 -2.76 -28.69 -2.95
C GLU A 161 -3.68 -29.11 -1.79
N GLU A 162 -3.24 -30.09 -0.99
CA GLU A 162 -3.93 -30.54 0.22
C GLU A 162 -4.02 -29.46 1.32
N TYR A 163 -3.00 -28.62 1.47
CA TYR A 163 -2.98 -27.52 2.44
C TYR A 163 -3.94 -26.40 2.02
N LEU A 164 -4.03 -26.11 0.71
CA LEU A 164 -5.03 -25.17 0.16
C LEU A 164 -6.46 -25.68 0.37
N ARG A 165 -6.72 -26.98 0.12
CA ARG A 165 -8.03 -27.60 0.36
C ARG A 165 -8.47 -27.54 1.82
N LYS A 166 -7.56 -27.70 2.79
CA LYS A 166 -7.90 -27.62 4.22
C LYS A 166 -8.16 -26.19 4.68
N ARG A 167 -7.45 -25.18 4.15
CA ARG A 167 -7.53 -23.78 4.60
C ARG A 167 -8.61 -22.96 3.87
N TYR A 168 -8.89 -23.24 2.59
CA TYR A 168 -9.80 -22.43 1.75
C TYR A 168 -10.91 -23.27 1.08
N SER A 169 -11.44 -24.27 1.79
CA SER A 169 -12.39 -25.27 1.24
C SER A 169 -13.71 -24.71 0.68
N LYS A 170 -14.11 -23.48 1.02
CA LYS A 170 -15.46 -22.96 0.75
C LYS A 170 -15.61 -22.14 -0.53
N THR A 171 -14.54 -21.66 -1.15
CA THR A 171 -14.63 -20.69 -2.26
C THR A 171 -14.13 -21.22 -3.60
N GLY A 172 -13.53 -22.42 -3.64
CA GLY A 172 -12.96 -22.98 -4.87
C GLY A 172 -11.77 -22.21 -5.46
N LYS A 173 -11.36 -21.10 -4.83
CA LYS A 173 -10.22 -20.27 -5.26
C LYS A 173 -8.94 -20.73 -4.56
N ARG A 174 -7.87 -20.99 -5.32
CA ARG A 174 -6.52 -21.26 -4.79
C ARG A 174 -5.94 -19.94 -4.25
N TYR A 175 -6.02 -19.71 -2.94
CA TYR A 175 -5.35 -18.58 -2.30
C TYR A 175 -3.89 -18.94 -2.00
N PHE A 176 -2.95 -18.31 -2.69
CA PHE A 176 -1.55 -18.37 -2.31
C PHE A 176 -1.38 -17.68 -0.94
N ALA A 177 -0.79 -18.37 0.04
CA ALA A 177 -0.43 -17.72 1.29
C ALA A 177 0.52 -16.57 0.99
N ARG A 178 0.12 -15.37 1.38
CA ARG A 178 0.93 -14.16 1.31
C ARG A 178 1.55 -13.96 2.69
N TYR A 179 2.82 -13.58 2.70
CA TYR A 179 3.54 -13.23 3.92
C TYR A 179 3.87 -11.75 3.89
N PHE A 180 3.82 -11.12 5.06
CA PHE A 180 4.19 -9.71 5.27
C PHE A 180 3.31 -8.69 4.54
N SER A 181 2.07 -9.04 4.19
CA SER A 181 1.08 -8.10 3.67
C SER A 181 0.77 -7.03 4.71
N ASN A 182 0.63 -7.41 5.98
CA ASN A 182 0.33 -6.48 7.06
C ASN A 182 1.46 -5.45 7.23
N LEU A 183 2.72 -5.91 7.20
CA LEU A 183 3.87 -5.01 7.27
C LEU A 183 4.00 -4.14 6.01
N ASN A 184 3.63 -4.66 4.83
CA ASN A 184 3.61 -3.90 3.59
C ASN A 184 2.63 -2.72 3.66
N GLU A 185 1.39 -2.98 4.07
CA GLU A 185 0.38 -1.93 4.25
C GLU A 185 0.77 -0.94 5.36
N ALA A 186 1.32 -1.45 6.47
CA ALA A 186 1.78 -0.59 7.56
C ALA A 186 2.87 0.39 7.12
N VAL A 187 3.88 -0.07 6.36
CA VAL A 187 4.95 0.80 5.85
C VAL A 187 4.39 1.80 4.85
N THR A 188 3.50 1.35 3.96
CA THR A 188 2.86 2.19 2.94
C THR A 188 2.06 3.32 3.59
N GLU A 189 1.23 2.99 4.59
CA GLU A 189 0.40 3.95 5.30
C GLU A 189 1.23 4.88 6.19
N GLU A 190 2.30 4.38 6.84
CA GLU A 190 3.23 5.20 7.62
C GLU A 190 4.00 6.21 6.74
N LEU A 191 4.32 5.86 5.50
CA LEU A 191 4.88 6.81 4.52
C LEU A 191 3.83 7.86 4.09
N ALA A 192 2.59 7.45 3.83
CA ALA A 192 1.51 8.38 3.48
C ALA A 192 1.19 9.35 4.65
N LYS A 193 1.18 8.83 5.89
CA LYS A 193 1.02 9.62 7.12
C LYS A 193 2.14 10.66 7.27
N ARG A 194 3.41 10.28 7.06
CA ARG A 194 4.54 11.24 7.08
C ARG A 194 4.37 12.37 6.09
N PHE A 195 3.88 12.08 4.88
CA PHE A 195 3.63 13.10 3.86
C PHE A 195 2.56 14.10 4.32
N ILE A 196 1.39 13.64 4.71
CA ILE A 196 0.26 14.53 4.99
C ILE A 196 0.41 15.28 6.33
N CYS A 197 1.23 14.75 7.24
CA CYS A 197 1.61 15.42 8.48
C CYS A 197 2.80 16.38 8.32
N ASP A 198 3.47 16.41 7.16
CA ASP A 198 4.54 17.37 6.90
C ASP A 198 3.99 18.81 6.91
N PRO A 199 4.57 19.74 7.71
CA PRO A 199 4.10 21.12 7.77
C PRO A 199 4.05 21.83 6.42
N SER A 200 5.00 21.54 5.52
CA SER A 200 5.03 22.13 4.17
C SER A 200 3.87 21.66 3.30
N VAL A 201 3.37 20.45 3.54
CA VAL A 201 2.18 19.92 2.87
C VAL A 201 0.93 20.53 3.48
N ARG A 202 0.87 20.67 4.81
CA ARG A 202 -0.29 21.26 5.50
C ARG A 202 -0.53 22.72 5.13
N GLU A 203 0.52 23.48 4.84
CA GLU A 203 0.42 24.87 4.38
C GLU A 203 0.18 25.02 2.87
N ASN A 204 0.13 23.92 2.10
CA ASN A 204 -0.12 23.98 0.68
C ASN A 204 -1.54 24.51 0.39
N PRO A 205 -1.73 25.46 -0.55
CA PRO A 205 -3.05 25.99 -0.90
C PRO A 205 -4.10 24.94 -1.28
N LEU A 206 -3.67 23.77 -1.77
CA LEU A 206 -4.56 22.64 -2.11
C LEU A 206 -5.24 22.02 -0.88
N PHE A 207 -4.67 22.17 0.31
CA PHE A 207 -5.07 21.44 1.53
C PHE A 207 -5.31 22.33 2.74
N LYS A 208 -4.74 23.54 2.75
CA LYS A 208 -4.68 24.42 3.92
C LYS A 208 -6.04 24.66 4.56
N ASP A 209 -7.06 24.92 3.75
CA ASP A 209 -8.40 25.20 4.25
C ASP A 209 -9.07 23.97 4.88
N GLU A 210 -8.87 22.78 4.28
CA GLU A 210 -9.37 21.52 4.85
C GLU A 210 -8.69 21.18 6.18
N PHE A 211 -7.39 21.45 6.31
CA PHE A 211 -6.69 21.28 7.58
C PHE A 211 -7.12 22.31 8.63
N ALA A 212 -7.28 23.57 8.25
CA ALA A 212 -7.75 24.61 9.15
C ALA A 212 -9.15 24.29 9.69
N GLU A 213 -10.03 23.76 8.83
CA GLU A 213 -11.36 23.28 9.23
C GLU A 213 -11.27 22.07 10.15
N THR A 214 -10.45 21.08 9.82
CA THR A 214 -10.22 19.90 10.67
C THR A 214 -9.76 20.31 12.07
N GLU A 215 -8.81 21.24 12.19
CA GLU A 215 -8.31 21.74 13.47
C GLU A 215 -9.30 22.64 14.20
N ARG A 216 -10.14 23.39 13.49
CA ARG A 216 -11.27 24.12 14.09
C ARG A 216 -12.27 23.15 14.72
N LEU A 217 -12.63 22.07 14.02
CA LEU A 217 -13.54 21.04 14.51
C LEU A 217 -12.93 20.25 15.67
N ARG A 218 -11.64 19.90 15.59
CA ARG A 218 -10.90 19.25 16.68
C ARG A 218 -10.91 20.10 17.95
N ARG A 219 -10.66 21.42 17.86
CA ARG A 219 -10.74 22.32 19.02
C ARG A 219 -12.15 22.44 19.59
N LYS A 220 -13.16 22.48 18.72
CA LYS A 220 -14.56 22.68 19.14
C LYS A 220 -15.17 21.43 19.77
N TYR A 221 -14.85 20.24 19.24
CA TYR A 221 -15.54 18.99 19.57
C TYR A 221 -14.60 17.88 20.08
N GLY A 222 -13.29 18.10 20.17
CA GLY A 222 -12.29 17.06 20.43
C GLY A 222 -12.59 16.18 21.64
N GLU A 223 -12.98 16.80 22.76
CA GLU A 223 -13.28 16.07 23.99
C GLU A 223 -14.70 15.50 24.05
N SER A 224 -15.65 16.03 23.28
CA SER A 224 -17.07 15.66 23.38
C SER A 224 -17.57 14.78 22.23
N ALA A 225 -16.98 14.87 21.03
CA ALA A 225 -17.39 14.07 19.89
C ALA A 225 -17.04 12.61 20.09
N ARG A 226 -18.05 11.75 19.90
CA ARG A 226 -17.94 10.30 19.95
C ARG A 226 -18.62 9.70 18.73
N TYR A 227 -18.13 8.55 18.29
CA TYR A 227 -18.90 7.67 17.42
C TYR A 227 -20.06 7.04 18.21
N GLU A 228 -21.04 6.46 17.51
CA GLU A 228 -22.14 5.72 18.15
C GLU A 228 -21.64 4.56 19.02
N SER A 229 -20.49 3.99 18.68
CA SER A 229 -19.79 2.98 19.48
C SER A 229 -19.28 3.49 20.84
N GLY A 230 -19.33 4.80 21.09
CA GLY A 230 -18.79 5.44 22.31
C GLY A 230 -17.31 5.80 22.22
N GLU A 231 -16.62 5.44 21.13
CA GLU A 231 -15.22 5.78 20.91
C GLU A 231 -15.01 7.28 20.64
N LYS A 232 -13.88 7.85 21.07
CA LYS A 232 -13.51 9.24 20.74
C LYS A 232 -13.45 9.42 19.22
N PHE A 233 -14.14 10.44 18.71
CA PHE A 233 -14.08 10.76 17.28
C PHE A 233 -12.68 11.28 16.92
N PHE A 234 -12.23 12.33 17.62
CA PHE A 234 -10.91 12.92 17.41
C PHE A 234 -9.86 12.15 18.22
N ILE A 235 -9.26 11.16 17.57
CA ILE A 235 -8.00 10.56 18.01
C ILE A 235 -6.82 11.16 17.23
N GLU A 236 -5.59 10.79 17.60
CA GLU A 236 -4.36 11.27 16.95
C GLU A 236 -4.34 10.98 15.45
N ASP A 237 -4.89 9.82 15.04
CA ASP A 237 -4.87 9.35 13.66
C ASP A 237 -5.94 9.98 12.74
N VAL A 238 -6.82 10.85 13.26
CA VAL A 238 -7.74 11.61 12.39
C VAL A 238 -6.96 12.69 11.66
N TYR A 239 -6.95 12.65 10.33
CA TYR A 239 -6.23 13.63 9.50
C TYR A 239 -7.14 14.60 8.76
N TRP A 240 -8.44 14.29 8.67
CA TRP A 240 -9.43 15.13 8.01
C TRP A 240 -10.79 15.03 8.72
N ALA A 241 -11.47 16.16 8.87
CA ALA A 241 -12.84 16.22 9.37
C ALA A 241 -13.62 17.38 8.74
N THR A 242 -14.94 17.20 8.61
CA THR A 242 -15.88 18.21 8.10
C THR A 242 -17.25 18.06 8.77
N ILE A 243 -18.14 19.04 8.56
CA ILE A 243 -19.56 18.91 8.85
C ILE A 243 -20.33 18.81 7.54
N GLU A 244 -20.95 17.66 7.29
CA GLU A 244 -21.81 17.43 6.12
C GLU A 244 -23.24 17.22 6.60
N LYS A 245 -24.19 18.03 6.11
CA LYS A 245 -25.61 17.96 6.48
C LYS A 245 -25.87 17.98 8.00
N GLY A 246 -25.02 18.69 8.75
CA GLY A 246 -25.12 18.81 10.20
C GLY A 246 -24.41 17.70 10.99
N GLU A 247 -23.87 16.69 10.30
CA GLU A 247 -23.16 15.57 10.92
C GLU A 247 -21.64 15.76 10.84
N LEU A 248 -20.95 15.48 11.94
CA LEU A 248 -19.49 15.45 11.96
C LEU A 248 -19.00 14.19 11.24
N ARG A 249 -18.22 14.38 10.18
CA ARG A 249 -17.60 13.30 9.39
C ARG A 249 -16.10 13.47 9.37
N GLY A 250 -15.38 12.37 9.24
CA GLY A 250 -13.92 12.39 9.28
C GLY A 250 -13.29 11.17 8.65
N LYS A 251 -11.99 11.26 8.45
CA LYS A 251 -11.14 10.15 8.02
C LYS A 251 -9.96 10.03 8.96
N ARG A 252 -9.66 8.78 9.30
CA ARG A 252 -8.48 8.37 10.04
C ARG A 252 -7.56 7.57 9.11
N PHE A 253 -6.27 7.58 9.41
CA PHE A 253 -5.34 6.65 8.76
C PHE A 253 -5.81 5.21 8.98
N VAL A 254 -5.70 4.41 7.93
CA VAL A 254 -6.14 3.02 7.92
C VAL A 254 -5.07 2.12 8.55
N TYR A 255 -5.33 0.81 8.56
CA TYR A 255 -4.39 -0.21 9.04
C TYR A 255 -3.82 0.06 10.44
N SER A 256 -4.67 0.51 11.37
CA SER A 256 -4.20 0.97 12.67
C SER A 256 -3.52 -0.13 13.48
N GLN A 257 -3.96 -1.39 13.33
CA GLN A 257 -3.37 -2.53 14.02
C GLN A 257 -2.04 -2.94 13.39
N GLU A 258 -1.98 -3.02 12.07
CA GLU A 258 -0.77 -3.28 11.29
C GLU A 258 0.31 -2.24 11.57
N ARG A 259 -0.07 -0.95 11.59
CA ARG A 259 0.83 0.13 11.96
C ARG A 259 1.32 0.01 13.40
N ARG A 260 0.47 -0.39 14.36
CA ARG A 260 0.94 -0.68 15.73
C ARG A 260 1.95 -1.83 15.76
N ILE A 261 1.66 -2.94 15.07
CA ILE A 261 2.58 -4.09 14.98
C ILE A 261 3.95 -3.66 14.44
N LEU A 262 3.97 -2.93 13.31
CA LEU A 262 5.19 -2.39 12.72
C LEU A 262 5.92 -1.46 13.70
N ASN A 263 5.19 -0.53 14.31
CA ASN A 263 5.76 0.48 15.19
C ASN A 263 6.38 -0.16 16.45
N THR A 264 5.70 -1.12 17.08
CA THR A 264 6.25 -1.89 18.21
C THR A 264 7.50 -2.67 17.80
N LEU A 265 7.48 -3.32 16.63
CA LEU A 265 8.64 -4.07 16.14
C LEU A 265 9.84 -3.14 15.92
N ILE A 266 9.61 -1.96 15.34
CA ILE A 266 10.64 -0.93 15.13
C ILE A 266 11.22 -0.45 16.46
N ASP A 267 10.37 -0.20 17.47
CA ASP A 267 10.82 0.25 18.79
C ASP A 267 11.73 -0.79 19.45
N ARG A 268 11.33 -2.06 19.46
CA ARG A 268 12.14 -3.15 20.01
C ARG A 268 13.46 -3.34 19.26
N LEU A 269 13.41 -3.28 17.92
CA LEU A 269 14.61 -3.36 17.08
C LEU A 269 15.59 -2.21 17.37
N PHE A 270 15.07 -0.99 17.52
CA PHE A 270 15.88 0.18 17.86
C PHE A 270 16.52 0.00 19.24
N GLU A 271 15.75 -0.39 20.25
CA GLU A 271 16.24 -0.61 21.62
C GLU A 271 17.40 -1.61 21.69
N ILE A 272 17.30 -2.73 20.97
CA ILE A 272 18.35 -3.77 20.92
C ILE A 272 19.58 -3.30 20.11
N ASN A 273 19.37 -2.43 19.11
CA ASN A 273 20.41 -2.03 18.17
C ASN A 273 20.76 -0.54 18.28
N LYS A 274 20.67 0.06 19.48
CA LYS A 274 20.97 1.49 19.74
C LYS A 274 22.37 1.91 19.29
N GLU A 275 23.33 1.00 19.32
CA GLU A 275 24.71 1.26 18.86
C GLU A 275 24.83 1.30 17.33
N LYS A 276 23.90 0.67 16.60
CA LYS A 276 23.91 0.60 15.13
C LYS A 276 23.00 1.62 14.47
N PHE A 277 21.95 2.05 15.16
CA PHE A 277 20.97 2.99 14.64
C PHE A 277 20.96 4.27 15.47
N GLU A 278 21.10 5.40 14.79
CA GLU A 278 21.05 6.74 15.41
C GLU A 278 19.63 7.10 15.88
N SER A 279 18.61 6.50 15.26
CA SER A 279 17.22 6.77 15.59
C SER A 279 16.30 5.63 15.17
N ARG A 280 15.10 5.63 15.76
CA ARG A 280 13.96 4.80 15.35
C ARG A 280 13.66 4.91 13.84
N GLU A 281 13.77 6.11 13.27
CA GLU A 281 13.49 6.34 11.85
C GLU A 281 14.49 5.60 10.95
N ARG A 282 15.75 5.42 11.39
CA ARG A 282 16.73 4.62 10.65
C ARG A 282 16.37 3.14 10.62
N VAL A 283 15.66 2.64 11.62
CA VAL A 283 15.11 1.27 11.59
C VAL A 283 13.95 1.20 10.61
N PHE A 284 13.02 2.17 10.64
CA PHE A 284 11.94 2.27 9.65
C PHE A 284 12.46 2.31 8.20
N ASP A 285 13.55 3.05 7.95
CA ASP A 285 14.21 3.14 6.64
C ASP A 285 14.63 1.76 6.09
N VAL A 286 14.96 0.78 6.94
CA VAL A 286 15.28 -0.58 6.51
C VAL A 286 14.06 -1.25 5.88
N PHE A 287 12.87 -1.08 6.47
CA PHE A 287 11.61 -1.61 5.96
C PHE A 287 11.17 -0.89 4.69
N ALA A 288 11.16 0.45 4.70
CA ALA A 288 10.77 1.25 3.54
C ALA A 288 11.69 0.99 2.34
N LYS A 289 13.01 0.94 2.54
CA LYS A 289 13.96 0.58 1.48
C LYS A 289 13.72 -0.83 0.96
N ALA A 290 13.43 -1.80 1.84
CA ALA A 290 13.14 -3.17 1.42
C ALA A 290 11.86 -3.25 0.56
N MET A 291 10.83 -2.49 0.91
CA MET A 291 9.60 -2.36 0.13
C MET A 291 9.88 -1.86 -1.30
N PHE A 292 10.59 -0.75 -1.45
CA PHE A 292 10.84 -0.18 -2.78
C PHE A 292 11.87 -0.95 -3.61
N SER A 293 12.91 -1.49 -2.98
CA SER A 293 13.98 -2.22 -3.69
C SER A 293 13.65 -3.68 -3.97
N GLY A 294 12.65 -4.25 -3.27
CA GLY A 294 12.39 -5.68 -3.27
C GLY A 294 13.45 -6.50 -2.54
N ASN A 295 14.45 -5.88 -1.91
CA ASN A 295 15.44 -6.61 -1.12
C ASN A 295 14.98 -6.72 0.33
N ILE A 296 14.28 -7.80 0.66
CA ILE A 296 13.75 -8.04 2.01
C ILE A 296 14.78 -8.65 2.99
N LEU A 297 15.92 -9.15 2.46
CA LEU A 297 16.93 -9.82 3.28
C LEU A 297 17.50 -8.94 4.42
N PRO A 298 17.74 -7.63 4.25
CA PRO A 298 18.15 -6.76 5.34
C PRO A 298 17.15 -6.74 6.50
N VAL A 299 15.84 -6.71 6.21
CA VAL A 299 14.78 -6.77 7.24
C VAL A 299 14.86 -8.10 8.00
N GLY A 300 14.93 -9.21 7.26
CA GLY A 300 15.03 -10.54 7.89
C GLY A 300 16.29 -10.72 8.74
N ARG A 301 17.44 -10.25 8.27
CA ARG A 301 18.71 -10.29 9.03
C ARG A 301 18.65 -9.42 10.28
N LEU A 302 18.03 -8.25 10.20
CA LEU A 302 17.87 -7.35 11.34
C LEU A 302 16.98 -8.00 12.42
N ILE A 303 15.85 -8.58 12.03
CA ILE A 303 14.93 -9.25 12.95
C ILE A 303 15.56 -10.51 13.56
N ASP A 304 16.07 -11.43 12.73
CA ASP A 304 16.66 -12.67 13.22
C ASP A 304 17.94 -12.42 14.04
N GLY A 305 18.71 -11.39 13.69
CA GLY A 305 19.89 -10.98 14.44
C GLY A 305 19.59 -10.33 15.80
N SER A 306 18.38 -9.82 15.99
CA SER A 306 17.96 -9.17 17.26
C SER A 306 17.21 -10.14 18.18
N PHE A 307 16.36 -10.99 17.62
CA PHE A 307 15.43 -11.82 18.39
C PHE A 307 15.66 -13.33 18.24
N GLY A 308 16.68 -13.74 17.48
CA GLY A 308 16.98 -15.14 17.21
C GLY A 308 16.49 -15.63 15.85
N LYS A 309 17.15 -16.69 15.36
CA LYS A 309 16.94 -17.24 14.02
C LYS A 309 15.51 -17.77 13.86
N GLY A 310 14.84 -17.38 12.78
CA GLY A 310 13.49 -17.83 12.43
C GLY A 310 12.37 -16.90 12.90
N THR A 311 12.67 -15.87 13.68
CA THR A 311 11.69 -14.87 14.13
C THR A 311 11.05 -14.14 12.94
N PHE A 312 11.85 -13.73 11.95
CA PHE A 312 11.35 -13.10 10.73
C PHE A 312 10.32 -13.98 10.02
N ARG A 313 10.64 -15.27 9.86
CA ARG A 313 9.72 -16.24 9.26
C ARG A 313 8.44 -16.37 10.06
N LYS A 314 8.53 -16.43 11.39
CA LYS A 314 7.36 -16.57 12.26
C LYS A 314 6.41 -15.36 12.16
N ILE A 315 6.94 -14.14 12.10
CA ILE A 315 6.14 -12.92 11.84
C ILE A 315 5.37 -13.06 10.53
N GLY A 316 6.03 -13.53 9.48
CA GLY A 316 5.39 -13.78 8.19
C GLY A 316 4.29 -14.84 8.30
N GLU A 317 4.54 -15.97 8.95
CA GLU A 317 3.55 -17.06 9.11
C GLU A 317 2.28 -16.64 9.88
N LEU A 318 2.31 -15.52 10.60
CA LEU A 318 1.18 -14.96 11.35
C LEU A 318 0.41 -13.87 10.56
N ASP A 319 0.75 -13.61 9.29
CA ASP A 319 0.13 -12.53 8.47
C ASP A 319 -1.40 -12.64 8.37
N ASP A 320 -1.96 -13.86 8.39
CA ASP A 320 -3.41 -14.09 8.32
C ASP A 320 -4.16 -13.83 9.66
N SER A 321 -3.45 -13.47 10.74
CA SER A 321 -4.05 -13.20 12.05
C SER A 321 -3.36 -12.03 12.75
N LEU A 322 -3.93 -10.83 12.58
CA LEU A 322 -3.40 -9.60 13.18
C LEU A 322 -3.24 -9.70 14.71
N ASN A 323 -4.22 -10.30 15.40
CA ASN A 323 -4.15 -10.46 16.86
C ASN A 323 -2.96 -11.34 17.28
N GLN A 324 -2.75 -12.49 16.62
CA GLN A 324 -1.62 -13.36 16.95
C GLN A 324 -0.29 -12.74 16.56
N GLN A 325 -0.25 -12.00 15.45
CA GLN A 325 0.94 -11.28 15.01
C GLN A 325 1.31 -10.16 15.99
N GLU A 326 0.32 -9.40 16.48
CA GLU A 326 0.50 -8.36 17.51
C GLU A 326 0.94 -8.95 18.85
N GLU A 327 0.30 -10.01 19.33
CA GLU A 327 0.71 -10.73 20.55
C GLU A 327 2.15 -11.24 20.45
N PHE A 328 2.52 -11.84 19.31
CA PHE A 328 3.86 -12.33 19.08
C PHE A 328 4.91 -11.20 19.10
N VAL A 329 4.67 -10.11 18.37
CA VAL A 329 5.58 -8.95 18.35
C VAL A 329 5.67 -8.26 19.71
N ASN A 330 4.59 -8.26 20.49
CA ASN A 330 4.60 -7.75 21.86
C ASN A 330 5.39 -8.63 22.84
N ALA A 331 5.63 -9.91 22.51
CA ALA A 331 6.37 -10.84 23.35
C ALA A 331 7.88 -10.94 23.01
N LEU A 332 8.32 -10.37 21.89
CA LEU A 332 9.74 -10.27 21.50
C LEU A 332 10.53 -9.36 22.43
#